data_AF-Q67Y99-F1
#
_entry.id   AF-Q67Y99-F1
#
_cell.length_a   1.000
_cell.length_b   1.000
_cell.length_c   1.000
_cell.angle_alpha   90.00
_cell.angle_beta   90.00
_cell.angle_gamma   90.00
#
_symmetry.space_group_name_H-M   'P 1'
#
loop_
_entity.id
_entity.type
_entity.pdbx_description
1 polymer ?
#
loop_
_entity_poly.entity_id
_entity_poly.type
_entity_poly.pdbx_seq_one_letter_code
_entity_poly.pdbx_strand_id
1 'polypeptide(L)'
;MVQSQSLSTLTICGSVKVSSLLRNRLNSVKASSLIGDRCVSCQFLRKSPSFRSHWKSLKQRNLLRVEARWPFQGGGEQGLDPSSERSESANEDILIFFFQLDLATRVQYAMNLEQYDIAQQLREKLTEVEEESIRLQEGKRGSSAKSEAQDKGISIIRLRADLQNAIDSEDYGLAAKLRDEISKLEAESLAVSAKALAFEKAEYAFRLGQKLRHKTFGYRAVVCGMDPICSESSSWMEAAEVEKLPRGSNQPFYQVLVDVRTHPDLLVAYVAEDNLLAPEKPDKERFDHPYISFLYYGADTAGDFIPVKQLREKYNRPRHEVPFDSQDED
;
A
#
# COMPACT_ATOMS: atom_id res chain seq x y z
N MET A 1 -1.48 -29.91 -5.64
CA MET A 1 -1.96 -29.28 -6.88
C MET A 1 -3.32 -28.68 -6.59
N VAL A 2 -3.37 -27.40 -6.20
CA VAL A 2 -4.64 -26.69 -6.00
C VAL A 2 -4.80 -25.77 -7.20
N GLN A 3 -5.75 -26.12 -8.07
CA GLN A 3 -6.04 -25.39 -9.31
C GLN A 3 -6.63 -24.03 -8.98
N SER A 4 -5.92 -22.96 -9.33
CA SER A 4 -6.45 -21.61 -9.38
C SER A 4 -7.44 -21.51 -10.54
N GLN A 5 -8.70 -21.24 -10.21
CA GLN A 5 -9.74 -21.04 -11.22
C GLN A 5 -9.54 -19.70 -11.93
N SER A 6 -9.12 -19.78 -13.19
CA SER A 6 -9.17 -18.68 -14.15
C SER A 6 -10.62 -18.40 -14.52
N LEU A 7 -11.12 -17.22 -14.14
CA LEU A 7 -12.40 -16.68 -14.60
C LEU A 7 -12.19 -15.98 -15.94
N SER A 8 -12.22 -16.75 -17.03
CA SER A 8 -12.30 -16.18 -18.38
C SER A 8 -13.03 -17.13 -19.34
N THR A 9 -14.35 -17.25 -19.18
CA THR A 9 -15.21 -17.93 -20.17
C THR A 9 -16.58 -17.26 -20.23
N LEU A 10 -16.72 -16.21 -21.05
CA LEU A 10 -17.97 -15.87 -21.73
C LEU A 10 -17.65 -15.22 -23.08
N THR A 11 -17.20 -16.03 -24.04
CA THR A 11 -17.29 -15.71 -25.47
C THR A 11 -18.60 -16.27 -26.00
N ILE A 12 -19.64 -15.44 -26.04
CA ILE A 12 -20.82 -15.74 -26.84
C ILE A 12 -20.51 -15.30 -28.27
N CYS A 13 -20.27 -16.33 -29.09
CA CYS A 13 -20.19 -16.27 -30.53
C CYS A 13 -21.59 -15.95 -31.09
N GLY A 14 -21.73 -14.82 -31.79
CA GLY A 14 -22.96 -14.43 -32.46
C GLY A 14 -22.64 -13.65 -33.73
N SER A 15 -22.42 -14.38 -34.82
CA SER A 15 -22.26 -13.84 -36.17
C SER A 15 -23.62 -13.45 -36.75
N VAL A 16 -23.81 -12.19 -37.14
CA VAL A 16 -24.73 -11.82 -38.23
C VAL A 16 -24.09 -10.71 -39.06
N LYS A 17 -23.73 -11.05 -40.30
CA LYS A 17 -23.46 -10.11 -41.40
C LYS A 17 -24.79 -9.48 -41.84
N VAL A 18 -24.76 -8.24 -42.32
CA VAL A 18 -25.34 -7.80 -43.62
C VAL A 18 -25.26 -6.27 -43.78
N SER A 19 -24.39 -5.87 -44.70
CA SER A 19 -24.48 -4.82 -45.74
C SER A 19 -25.16 -3.45 -45.49
N SER A 20 -24.33 -2.42 -45.65
CA SER A 20 -24.42 -1.34 -46.66
C SER A 20 -25.64 -0.40 -46.77
N LEU A 21 -25.28 0.88 -46.87
CA LEU A 21 -25.95 1.98 -47.59
C LEU A 21 -27.23 2.55 -46.95
N LEU A 22 -27.11 3.74 -46.34
CA LEU A 22 -27.69 4.97 -46.93
C LEU A 22 -27.30 6.23 -46.16
N ARG A 23 -26.63 7.11 -46.90
CA ARG A 23 -26.44 8.53 -46.67
C ARG A 23 -27.72 9.25 -47.12
N ASN A 24 -28.32 10.10 -46.27
CA ASN A 24 -29.08 11.32 -46.62
C ASN A 24 -29.57 12.00 -45.32
N ARG A 25 -29.06 13.20 -45.01
CA ARG A 25 -29.53 14.55 -45.40
C ARG A 25 -30.58 15.10 -44.44
N LEU A 26 -30.16 16.20 -43.79
CA LEU A 26 -30.91 17.38 -43.32
C LEU A 26 -32.38 17.21 -42.94
N ASN A 27 -32.72 17.70 -41.73
CA ASN A 27 -33.58 18.88 -41.63
C ASN A 27 -33.33 19.64 -40.32
N SER A 28 -32.89 20.89 -40.48
CA SER A 28 -32.87 21.91 -39.44
C SER A 28 -34.29 22.38 -39.17
N VAL A 29 -34.74 22.29 -37.92
CA VAL A 29 -35.93 23.02 -37.45
C VAL A 29 -35.45 24.16 -36.58
N LYS A 30 -35.64 25.38 -37.08
CA LYS A 30 -35.50 26.63 -36.32
C LYS A 30 -36.69 26.73 -35.37
N ALA A 31 -36.45 26.87 -34.08
CA ALA A 31 -37.43 27.37 -33.13
C ALA A 31 -36.81 28.56 -32.38
N SER A 32 -37.58 29.63 -32.36
CA SER A 32 -37.24 30.99 -31.98
C SER A 32 -37.06 31.19 -30.49
N SER A 33 -36.08 32.04 -30.19
CA SER A 33 -35.93 32.93 -29.04
C SER A 33 -37.16 33.12 -28.14
N LEU A 34 -37.02 32.75 -26.86
CA LEU A 34 -37.57 33.51 -25.75
C LEU A 34 -36.46 33.81 -24.74
N ILE A 35 -36.49 35.05 -24.28
CA ILE A 35 -35.54 35.77 -23.46
C ILE A 35 -35.72 35.36 -22.00
N GLY A 36 -34.62 35.21 -21.26
CA GLY A 36 -34.61 35.23 -19.79
C GLY A 36 -34.03 33.98 -19.15
N ASP A 37 -32.71 33.91 -19.01
CA ASP A 37 -32.10 34.18 -17.69
C ASP A 37 -30.56 34.12 -17.77
N ARG A 38 -29.96 35.09 -17.08
CA ARG A 38 -28.51 35.27 -16.95
C ARG A 38 -27.92 34.11 -16.15
N CYS A 39 -27.17 33.22 -16.79
CA CYS A 39 -26.12 32.46 -16.12
C CYS A 39 -24.76 32.96 -16.64
N VAL A 40 -24.16 33.87 -15.89
CA VAL A 40 -22.80 34.37 -16.14
C VAL A 40 -21.82 33.34 -15.56
N SER A 41 -20.83 32.98 -16.37
CA SER A 41 -19.66 32.16 -16.02
C SER A 41 -19.81 30.63 -16.16
N CYS A 42 -20.40 30.18 -17.26
CA CYS A 42 -20.05 28.89 -17.89
C CYS A 42 -19.20 29.15 -19.14
N GLN A 43 -17.94 29.53 -18.96
CA GLN A 43 -16.95 29.55 -20.03
C GLN A 43 -15.59 29.18 -19.45
N PHE A 44 -15.24 27.90 -19.46
CA PHE A 44 -13.85 27.44 -19.64
C PHE A 44 -13.83 25.92 -19.92
N LEU A 45 -14.69 25.47 -20.85
CA LEU A 45 -14.43 24.24 -21.61
C LEU A 45 -13.89 24.66 -22.98
N ARG A 46 -12.58 24.45 -23.17
CA ARG A 46 -11.84 24.23 -24.42
C ARG A 46 -10.46 24.87 -24.31
N LYS A 47 -9.49 24.03 -23.98
CA LYS A 47 -8.21 23.88 -24.69
C LYS A 47 -7.39 22.89 -23.88
N SER A 48 -7.36 21.65 -24.32
CA SER A 48 -6.35 20.66 -23.97
C SER A 48 -5.05 21.07 -24.67
N PRO A 49 -3.99 21.52 -23.97
CA PRO A 49 -2.67 21.53 -24.55
C PRO A 49 -2.05 20.15 -24.30
N SER A 50 -1.70 19.49 -25.39
CA SER A 50 -0.81 18.33 -25.38
C SER A 50 0.48 18.68 -24.66
N PHE A 51 0.62 18.28 -23.40
CA PHE A 51 1.85 18.49 -22.63
C PHE A 51 2.78 17.30 -22.81
N ARG A 52 3.47 17.27 -23.95
CA ARG A 52 4.71 16.50 -24.09
C ARG A 52 5.80 17.30 -23.37
N SER A 53 6.06 17.02 -22.09
CA SER A 53 7.25 17.53 -21.42
C SER A 53 8.23 16.40 -21.13
N HIS A 54 9.08 16.20 -22.12
CA HIS A 54 10.42 15.64 -22.06
C HIS A 54 11.17 16.08 -20.79
N TRP A 55 11.24 15.18 -19.80
CA TRP A 55 12.05 15.33 -18.59
C TRP A 55 13.54 15.22 -18.98
N LYS A 56 14.18 16.34 -19.30
CA LYS A 56 15.64 16.44 -19.29
C LYS A 56 16.08 17.27 -18.10
N SER A 57 16.74 16.57 -17.17
CA SER A 57 17.85 17.01 -16.32
C SER A 57 18.05 18.52 -16.23
N LEU A 58 17.43 19.16 -15.23
CA LEU A 58 17.93 20.42 -14.71
C LEU A 58 18.98 20.12 -13.63
N LYS A 59 20.23 20.33 -14.05
CA LYS A 59 21.40 20.42 -13.19
C LYS A 59 21.14 21.36 -12.01
N GLN A 60 21.23 20.78 -10.82
CA GLN A 60 21.70 21.32 -9.54
C GLN A 60 22.13 22.78 -9.61
N ARG A 61 21.20 23.69 -9.35
CA ARG A 61 21.50 25.06 -8.92
C ARG A 61 21.13 25.15 -7.45
N ASN A 62 22.15 25.46 -6.65
CA ASN A 62 22.11 25.66 -5.21
C ASN A 62 20.90 26.51 -4.79
N LEU A 63 19.87 25.86 -4.25
CA LEU A 63 18.75 26.54 -3.62
C LEU A 63 19.01 26.57 -2.12
N LEU A 64 19.13 27.80 -1.64
CA LEU A 64 19.12 28.22 -0.25
C LEU A 64 18.20 27.31 0.57
N ARG A 65 18.78 26.63 1.56
CA ARG A 65 18.07 25.82 2.55
C ARG A 65 17.19 26.76 3.37
N VAL A 66 15.91 26.85 3.00
CA VAL A 66 14.89 27.57 3.79
C VAL A 66 14.48 26.64 4.92
N GLU A 67 14.99 26.90 6.10
CA GLU A 67 14.62 26.19 7.33
C GLU A 67 13.44 26.96 7.96
N ALA A 68 12.22 26.47 7.76
CA ALA A 68 11.04 27.01 8.42
C ALA A 68 11.03 26.51 9.87
N ARG A 69 11.55 27.31 10.79
CA ARG A 69 11.50 27.04 12.23
C ARG A 69 10.30 27.77 12.84
N TRP A 70 9.33 27.01 13.34
CA TRP A 70 8.16 27.55 14.03
C TRP A 70 8.57 28.29 15.32
N PRO A 71 8.03 29.49 15.61
CA PRO A 71 8.52 30.33 16.69
C PRO A 71 7.84 30.01 18.02
N PHE A 72 7.98 28.77 18.51
CA PHE A 72 7.71 28.37 19.91
C PHE A 72 8.58 27.17 20.33
N GLN A 73 9.83 27.10 19.87
CA GLN A 73 10.77 26.10 20.38
C GLN A 73 11.39 26.59 21.69
N GLY A 74 10.62 26.47 22.77
CA GLY A 74 11.10 26.63 24.14
C GLY A 74 11.64 25.31 24.67
N GLY A 75 12.87 25.35 25.18
CA GLY A 75 13.40 24.46 26.21
C GLY A 75 13.68 23.01 25.79
N GLY A 76 14.97 22.66 25.74
CA GLY A 76 15.40 21.28 25.56
C GLY A 76 14.99 20.39 26.72
N GLU A 77 14.22 19.36 26.42
CA GLU A 77 14.34 18.08 27.10
C GLU A 77 15.12 17.16 26.15
N GLN A 78 16.03 16.34 26.67
CA GLN A 78 16.74 15.29 25.92
C GLN A 78 15.80 14.14 25.48
N GLY A 79 14.51 14.43 25.35
CA GLY A 79 13.50 13.52 24.83
C GLY A 79 13.57 13.49 23.31
N LEU A 80 13.23 12.34 22.75
CA LEU A 80 12.95 12.23 21.33
C LEU A 80 11.78 13.16 20.97
N ASP A 81 11.79 13.73 19.77
CA ASP A 81 10.63 14.43 19.24
C ASP A 81 9.71 13.39 18.55
N PRO A 82 8.38 13.51 18.63
CA PRO A 82 7.46 12.63 17.87
C PRO A 82 7.77 12.59 16.36
N SER A 83 8.38 13.65 15.84
CA SER A 83 8.87 13.75 14.46
C SER A 83 9.92 12.70 14.08
N SER A 84 10.61 12.06 15.05
CA SER A 84 11.55 10.96 14.76
C SER A 84 10.84 9.71 14.23
N GLU A 85 9.57 9.53 14.57
CA GLU A 85 8.75 8.40 14.11
C GLU A 85 8.12 8.65 12.73
N ARG A 86 8.35 9.83 12.14
CA ARG A 86 7.91 10.14 10.78
C ARG A 86 8.63 9.22 9.79
N SER A 87 7.86 8.41 9.09
CA SER A 87 8.35 7.53 8.04
C SER A 87 7.89 8.03 6.67
N GLU A 88 8.84 8.41 5.81
CA GLU A 88 8.54 8.79 4.44
C GLU A 88 8.03 7.58 3.64
N SER A 89 8.56 6.37 3.89
CA SER A 89 8.14 5.18 3.16
C SER A 89 6.70 4.76 3.49
N ALA A 90 6.30 4.81 4.77
CA ALA A 90 4.92 4.53 5.17
C ALA A 90 3.95 5.58 4.58
N ASN A 91 4.39 6.84 4.51
CA ASN A 91 3.63 7.89 3.83
C ASN A 91 3.45 7.59 2.34
N GLU A 92 4.51 7.23 1.62
CA GLU A 92 4.46 6.85 0.21
C GLU A 92 3.52 5.65 -0.01
N ASP A 93 3.61 4.61 0.82
CA ASP A 93 2.78 3.41 0.71
C ASP A 93 1.29 3.71 0.86
N ILE A 94 0.93 4.63 1.77
CA ILE A 94 -0.45 5.09 1.95
C ILE A 94 -0.91 5.90 0.73
N LEU A 95 -0.05 6.79 0.20
CA LEU A 95 -0.37 7.60 -0.97
C LEU A 95 -0.56 6.76 -2.23
N ILE A 96 0.32 5.78 -2.45
CA ILE A 96 0.22 4.82 -3.56
C ILE A 96 -1.09 4.05 -3.45
N PHE A 97 -1.45 3.58 -2.25
CA PHE A 97 -2.72 2.91 -2.02
C PHE A 97 -3.92 3.81 -2.36
N PHE A 98 -3.87 5.11 -2.05
CA PHE A 98 -4.90 6.06 -2.49
C PHE A 98 -5.00 6.19 -4.00
N PHE A 99 -3.87 6.28 -4.71
CA PHE A 99 -3.88 6.35 -6.16
C PHE A 99 -4.52 5.10 -6.77
N GLN A 100 -4.22 3.91 -6.23
CA GLN A 100 -4.85 2.65 -6.66
C GLN A 100 -6.37 2.66 -6.43
N LEU A 101 -6.83 3.11 -5.26
CA LEU A 101 -8.26 3.21 -4.96
C LEU A 101 -8.99 4.21 -5.86
N ASP A 102 -8.42 5.39 -6.08
CA ASP A 102 -8.99 6.43 -6.95
C ASP A 102 -9.07 5.95 -8.40
N LEU A 103 -8.00 5.36 -8.94
CA LEU A 103 -8.00 4.80 -10.29
C LEU A 103 -9.03 3.68 -10.43
N ALA A 104 -9.09 2.74 -9.50
CA ALA A 104 -10.07 1.65 -9.52
C ALA A 104 -11.51 2.19 -9.48
N THR A 105 -11.78 3.20 -8.66
CA THR A 105 -13.09 3.85 -8.57
C THR A 105 -13.46 4.53 -9.88
N ARG A 106 -12.50 5.22 -10.53
CA ARG A 106 -12.71 5.87 -11.83
C ARG A 106 -12.92 4.86 -12.96
N VAL A 107 -12.21 3.73 -12.95
CA VAL A 107 -12.44 2.62 -13.89
C VAL A 107 -13.88 2.13 -13.78
N GLN A 108 -14.34 1.86 -12.55
CA GLN A 108 -15.70 1.39 -12.29
C GLN A 108 -16.74 2.44 -12.74
N TYR A 109 -16.51 3.71 -12.44
CA TYR A 109 -17.38 4.81 -12.87
C TYR A 109 -17.46 4.91 -14.40
N ALA A 110 -16.33 4.86 -15.11
CA ALA A 110 -16.30 4.89 -16.57
C ALA A 110 -17.00 3.68 -17.20
N MET A 111 -16.87 2.50 -16.60
CA MET A 111 -17.60 1.30 -17.04
C MET A 111 -19.11 1.43 -16.86
N ASN A 112 -19.56 2.00 -15.74
CA ASN A 112 -20.99 2.25 -15.49
C ASN A 112 -21.58 3.27 -16.48
N LEU A 113 -20.76 4.15 -17.06
CA LEU A 113 -21.14 5.09 -18.10
C LEU A 113 -20.89 4.57 -19.53
N GLU A 114 -20.52 3.30 -19.69
CA GLU A 114 -20.19 2.69 -20.99
C GLU A 114 -19.05 3.39 -21.76
N GLN A 115 -18.22 4.16 -21.05
CA GLN A 115 -17.04 4.84 -21.59
C GLN A 115 -15.83 3.89 -21.57
N TYR A 116 -15.89 2.82 -22.35
CA TYR A 116 -14.91 1.73 -22.30
C TYR A 116 -13.50 2.15 -22.74
N ASP A 117 -13.35 3.07 -23.69
CA ASP A 117 -12.04 3.59 -24.10
C ASP A 117 -11.33 4.29 -22.93
N ILE A 118 -12.08 5.06 -22.13
CA ILE A 118 -11.56 5.75 -20.94
C ILE A 118 -11.27 4.72 -19.84
N ALA A 119 -12.15 3.74 -19.64
CA ALA A 119 -11.93 2.66 -18.69
C ALA A 119 -10.65 1.87 -19.00
N GLN A 120 -10.38 1.59 -20.29
CA GLN A 120 -9.16 0.92 -20.73
C GLN A 120 -7.91 1.76 -20.42
N GLN A 121 -7.92 3.06 -20.77
CA GLN A 121 -6.80 3.95 -20.44
C GLN A 121 -6.53 4.04 -18.93
N LEU A 122 -7.59 4.03 -18.12
CA LEU A 122 -7.44 4.04 -16.66
C LEU A 122 -6.92 2.70 -16.12
N ARG A 123 -7.28 1.57 -16.73
CA ARG A 123 -6.70 0.26 -16.39
C ARG A 123 -5.22 0.19 -16.74
N GLU A 124 -4.82 0.69 -17.90
CA GLU A 124 -3.40 0.76 -18.31
C GLU A 124 -2.58 1.61 -17.32
N LYS A 125 -3.13 2.74 -16.85
CA LYS A 125 -2.51 3.53 -15.78
C LYS A 125 -2.47 2.82 -14.44
N LEU A 126 -3.51 2.07 -14.10
CA LEU A 126 -3.56 1.29 -12.86
C LEU A 126 -2.49 0.19 -12.89
N THR A 127 -2.31 -0.52 -14.02
CA THR A 127 -1.23 -1.50 -14.17
C THR A 127 0.15 -0.85 -14.09
N GLU A 128 0.34 0.33 -14.69
CA GLU A 128 1.59 1.10 -14.55
C GLU A 128 1.89 1.45 -13.09
N VAL A 129 0.88 1.91 -12.33
CA VAL A 129 1.03 2.21 -10.90
C VAL A 129 1.31 0.95 -10.09
N GLU A 130 0.67 -0.17 -10.40
CA GLU A 130 0.94 -1.46 -9.75
C GLU A 130 2.38 -1.93 -10.00
N GLU A 131 2.87 -1.85 -11.25
CA GLU A 131 4.25 -2.16 -11.60
C GLU A 131 5.26 -1.28 -10.86
N GLU A 132 5.01 0.03 -10.78
CA GLU A 132 5.86 0.95 -10.02
C GLU A 132 5.81 0.68 -8.51
N SER A 133 4.65 0.27 -7.97
CA SER A 133 4.54 -0.10 -6.56
C SER A 133 5.34 -1.36 -6.23
N ILE A 134 5.31 -2.36 -7.13
CA ILE A 134 6.10 -3.58 -7.01
C ILE A 134 7.58 -3.23 -7.07
N ARG A 135 8.00 -2.39 -8.02
CA ARG A 135 9.39 -1.93 -8.16
C ARG A 135 9.90 -1.21 -6.90
N LEU A 136 9.09 -0.34 -6.29
CA LEU A 136 9.44 0.33 -5.04
C LEU A 136 9.56 -0.67 -3.88
N GLN A 137 8.64 -1.63 -3.81
CA GLN A 137 8.65 -2.67 -2.80
C GLN A 137 9.88 -3.57 -2.94
N GLU A 138 10.23 -3.98 -4.15
CA GLU A 138 11.41 -4.79 -4.45
C GLU A 138 12.71 -4.02 -4.18
N GLY A 139 12.77 -2.73 -4.51
CA GLY A 139 13.91 -1.88 -4.19
C GLY A 139 14.16 -1.74 -2.67
N LYS A 140 13.09 -1.73 -1.86
CA LYS A 140 13.16 -1.59 -0.40
C LYS A 140 13.36 -2.93 0.32
N ARG A 141 12.57 -3.95 -0.01
CA ARG A 141 12.50 -5.24 0.70
C ARG A 141 13.27 -6.37 0.01
N GLY A 142 13.72 -6.17 -1.22
CA GLY A 142 14.11 -7.25 -2.13
C GLY A 142 12.89 -7.99 -2.68
N SER A 143 13.13 -9.07 -3.43
CA SER A 143 12.06 -10.00 -3.82
C SER A 143 11.29 -10.46 -2.59
N SER A 144 9.98 -10.71 -2.72
CA SER A 144 9.19 -11.32 -1.64
C SER A 144 9.95 -12.53 -1.09
N ALA A 145 10.11 -12.62 0.23
CA ALA A 145 10.84 -13.71 0.88
C ALA A 145 10.36 -15.10 0.43
N LYS A 146 9.07 -15.20 0.06
CA LYS A 146 8.48 -16.40 -0.52
C LYS A 146 9.00 -16.72 -1.93
N SER A 147 9.11 -15.72 -2.80
CA SER A 147 9.69 -15.88 -4.14
C SER A 147 11.17 -16.22 -4.03
N GLU A 148 11.91 -15.51 -3.17
CA GLU A 148 13.34 -15.77 -2.97
C GLU A 148 13.59 -17.20 -2.48
N ALA A 149 12.78 -17.72 -1.54
CA ALA A 149 12.84 -19.11 -1.11
C ALA A 149 12.57 -20.09 -2.26
N GLN A 150 11.60 -19.77 -3.13
CA GLN A 150 11.28 -20.59 -4.31
C GLN A 150 12.44 -20.58 -5.33
N ASP A 151 13.04 -19.42 -5.59
CA ASP A 151 14.15 -19.25 -6.53
C ASP A 151 15.40 -19.99 -6.06
N LYS A 152 15.68 -19.96 -4.75
CA LYS A 152 16.73 -20.76 -4.12
C LYS A 152 16.43 -22.26 -4.24
N GLY A 153 15.19 -22.67 -3.98
CA GLY A 153 14.74 -24.05 -4.17
C GLY A 153 14.94 -24.55 -5.62
N ILE A 154 14.59 -23.72 -6.62
CA ILE A 154 14.80 -24.03 -8.04
C ILE A 154 16.30 -24.16 -8.35
N SER A 155 17.13 -23.29 -7.79
CA SER A 155 18.59 -23.32 -7.97
C SER A 155 19.21 -24.60 -7.38
N ILE A 156 18.75 -25.03 -6.20
CA ILE A 156 19.17 -26.28 -5.56
C ILE A 156 18.83 -27.49 -6.44
N ILE A 157 17.65 -27.52 -7.06
CA ILE A 157 17.25 -28.62 -7.97
C ILE A 157 18.19 -28.71 -9.18
N ARG A 158 18.57 -27.56 -9.76
CA ARG A 158 19.52 -27.51 -10.89
C ARG A 158 20.89 -28.05 -10.49
N LEU A 159 21.44 -27.59 -9.37
CA LEU A 159 22.73 -28.06 -8.87
C LEU A 159 22.72 -29.55 -8.52
N ARG A 160 21.59 -30.09 -8.05
CA ARG A 160 21.46 -31.54 -7.82
C ARG A 160 21.52 -32.34 -9.13
N ALA A 161 20.96 -31.82 -10.21
CA ALA A 161 21.10 -32.45 -11.53
C ALA A 161 22.55 -32.39 -12.02
N ASP A 162 23.23 -31.25 -11.85
CA ASP A 162 24.64 -31.09 -12.19
C ASP A 162 25.54 -32.00 -11.34
N LEU A 163 25.22 -32.17 -10.05
CA LEU A 163 25.91 -33.08 -9.15
C LEU A 163 25.76 -34.54 -9.61
N GLN A 164 24.56 -34.93 -10.05
CA GLN A 164 24.35 -36.28 -10.59
C GLN A 164 25.18 -36.48 -11.87
N ASN A 165 25.17 -35.51 -12.78
CA ASN A 165 25.96 -35.57 -14.01
C ASN A 165 27.47 -35.68 -13.72
N ALA A 166 27.98 -34.96 -12.70
CA ALA A 166 29.38 -35.04 -12.30
C ALA A 166 29.75 -36.41 -11.70
N ILE A 167 28.83 -37.04 -10.97
CA ILE A 167 29.01 -38.41 -10.46
C ILE A 167 29.02 -39.41 -11.62
N ASP A 168 28.10 -39.27 -12.57
CA ASP A 168 28.00 -40.13 -13.75
C ASP A 168 29.23 -40.01 -14.66
N SER A 169 29.86 -38.83 -14.71
CA SER A 169 31.12 -38.60 -15.43
C SER A 169 32.38 -38.90 -14.61
N GLU A 170 32.23 -39.46 -13.40
CA GLU A 170 33.33 -39.77 -12.47
C GLU A 170 34.20 -38.55 -12.07
N ASP A 171 33.67 -37.32 -12.20
CA ASP A 171 34.34 -36.09 -11.77
C ASP A 171 34.01 -35.78 -10.30
N TYR A 172 34.64 -36.52 -9.41
CA TYR A 172 34.43 -36.35 -7.96
C TYR A 172 34.93 -35.00 -7.44
N GLY A 173 35.87 -34.36 -8.14
CA GLY A 173 36.36 -33.03 -7.76
C GLY A 173 35.30 -31.95 -7.94
N LEU A 174 34.57 -31.98 -9.06
CA LEU A 174 33.40 -31.13 -9.27
C LEU A 174 32.23 -31.53 -8.37
N ALA A 175 31.96 -32.83 -8.21
CA ALA A 175 30.87 -33.31 -7.36
C ALA A 175 31.00 -32.84 -5.90
N ALA A 176 32.23 -32.79 -5.35
CA ALA A 176 32.48 -32.25 -4.02
C ALA A 176 32.13 -30.76 -3.91
N LYS A 177 32.55 -29.94 -4.88
CA LYS A 177 32.24 -28.50 -4.92
C LYS A 177 30.74 -28.25 -5.01
N LEU A 178 30.04 -28.97 -5.91
CA LEU A 178 28.60 -28.85 -6.07
C LEU A 178 27.85 -29.25 -4.80
N ARG A 179 28.33 -30.27 -4.08
CA ARG A 179 27.78 -30.66 -2.78
C ARG A 179 27.93 -29.55 -1.74
N ASP A 180 29.10 -28.91 -1.67
CA ASP A 180 29.34 -27.79 -0.75
C ASP A 180 28.46 -26.58 -1.10
N GLU A 181 28.29 -26.28 -2.39
CA GLU A 181 27.39 -25.23 -2.89
C GLU A 181 25.93 -25.50 -2.55
N ILE A 182 25.45 -26.74 -2.78
CA ILE A 182 24.10 -27.18 -2.38
C ILE A 182 23.93 -27.00 -0.87
N SER A 183 24.89 -27.42 -0.06
CA SER A 183 24.81 -27.32 1.40
C SER A 183 24.70 -25.85 1.84
N LYS A 184 25.46 -24.95 1.20
CA LYS A 184 25.37 -23.50 1.44
C LYS A 184 24.00 -22.94 1.05
N LEU A 185 23.51 -23.25 -0.14
CA LEU A 185 22.20 -22.78 -0.62
C LEU A 185 21.03 -23.35 0.17
N GLU A 186 21.13 -24.59 0.66
CA GLU A 186 20.14 -25.18 1.56
C GLU A 186 20.06 -24.40 2.87
N ALA A 187 21.20 -24.06 3.48
CA ALA A 187 21.21 -23.21 4.68
C ALA A 187 20.58 -21.83 4.42
N GLU A 188 20.91 -21.19 3.30
CA GLU A 188 20.31 -19.91 2.90
C GLU A 188 18.81 -20.03 2.60
N SER A 189 18.38 -21.10 1.91
CA SER A 189 16.98 -21.38 1.60
C SER A 189 16.16 -21.62 2.86
N LEU A 190 16.72 -22.33 3.84
CA LEU A 190 16.07 -22.54 5.14
C LEU A 190 15.93 -21.22 5.90
N ALA A 191 16.95 -20.37 5.90
CA ALA A 191 16.90 -19.05 6.54
C ALA A 191 15.84 -18.14 5.90
N VAL A 192 15.77 -18.08 4.56
CA VAL A 192 14.76 -17.29 3.85
C VAL A 192 13.36 -17.87 4.06
N SER A 193 13.22 -19.20 4.06
CA SER A 193 11.94 -19.85 4.33
C SER A 193 11.46 -19.58 5.75
N ALA A 194 12.36 -19.60 6.74
CA ALA A 194 12.05 -19.24 8.12
C ALA A 194 11.60 -17.78 8.22
N LYS A 195 12.27 -16.86 7.51
CA LYS A 195 11.84 -15.46 7.39
C LYS A 195 10.44 -15.38 6.79
N ALA A 196 10.18 -16.00 5.65
CA ALA A 196 8.86 -16.00 5.00
C ALA A 196 7.74 -16.55 5.91
N LEU A 197 8.01 -17.62 6.66
CA LEU A 197 7.07 -18.16 7.65
C LEU A 197 6.81 -17.19 8.80
N ALA A 198 7.81 -16.45 9.26
CA ALA A 198 7.63 -15.39 10.25
C ALA A 198 6.74 -14.27 9.72
N PHE A 199 6.85 -13.89 8.44
CA PHE A 199 5.94 -12.93 7.81
C PHE A 199 4.50 -13.44 7.76
N GLU A 200 4.29 -14.71 7.38
CA GLU A 200 2.94 -15.30 7.25
C GLU A 200 2.28 -15.56 8.62
N LYS A 201 3.05 -15.90 9.65
CA LYS A 201 2.54 -16.28 10.99
C LYS A 201 2.68 -15.20 12.06
N ALA A 202 3.08 -13.99 11.71
CA ALA A 202 3.22 -12.92 12.70
C ALA A 202 1.89 -12.68 13.44
N GLU A 203 1.97 -12.77 14.76
CA GLU A 203 0.89 -12.41 15.66
C GLU A 203 0.98 -10.91 15.95
N TYR A 204 -0.14 -10.21 15.74
CA TYR A 204 -0.24 -8.76 15.94
C TYR A 204 -1.12 -8.52 17.16
N ALA A 205 -0.64 -7.76 18.12
CA ALA A 205 -1.42 -7.37 19.29
C ALA A 205 -2.57 -6.40 18.94
N PHE A 206 -2.41 -5.61 17.87
CA PHE A 206 -3.37 -4.60 17.45
C PHE A 206 -3.97 -4.90 16.07
N ARG A 207 -5.21 -4.46 15.86
CA ARG A 207 -5.96 -4.67 14.62
C ARG A 207 -6.00 -3.41 13.76
N LEU A 208 -6.28 -3.59 12.46
CA LEU A 208 -6.55 -2.47 11.54
C LEU A 208 -7.76 -1.66 12.03
N GLY A 209 -7.62 -0.34 12.00
CA GLY A 209 -8.63 0.62 12.46
C GLY A 209 -8.74 0.79 13.97
N GLN A 210 -7.96 0.05 14.77
CA GLN A 210 -7.94 0.23 16.22
C GLN A 210 -7.36 1.59 16.59
N LYS A 211 -8.02 2.28 17.53
CA LYS A 211 -7.45 3.47 18.17
C LYS A 211 -6.43 3.06 19.22
N LEU A 212 -5.26 3.69 19.16
CA LEU A 212 -4.13 3.44 20.06
C LEU A 212 -3.59 4.76 20.57
N ARG A 213 -2.79 4.67 21.64
CA ARG A 213 -2.01 5.78 22.18
C ARG A 213 -0.54 5.42 22.21
N HIS A 214 0.32 6.36 21.84
CA HIS A 214 1.77 6.17 21.98
C HIS A 214 2.18 6.23 23.46
N LYS A 215 3.07 5.34 23.92
CA LYS A 215 3.57 5.26 25.32
C LYS A 215 4.32 6.51 25.77
N THR A 216 5.35 6.87 25.01
CA THR A 216 6.28 7.97 25.35
C THR A 216 5.70 9.34 24.98
N PHE A 217 5.32 9.53 23.73
CA PHE A 217 4.77 10.78 23.21
C PHE A 217 3.30 11.04 23.57
N GLY A 218 2.54 10.01 23.95
CA GLY A 218 1.17 10.19 24.43
C GLY A 218 0.13 10.57 23.37
N TYR A 219 0.48 10.59 22.08
CA TYR A 219 -0.46 10.96 21.02
C TYR A 219 -1.46 9.86 20.68
N ARG A 220 -2.65 10.26 20.23
CA ARG A 220 -3.71 9.37 19.75
C ARG A 220 -3.47 9.01 18.29
N ALA A 221 -3.62 7.74 17.95
CA ALA A 221 -3.41 7.27 16.58
C ALA A 221 -4.36 6.13 16.20
N VAL A 222 -4.50 5.87 14.91
CA VAL A 222 -5.31 4.78 14.35
C VAL A 222 -4.45 3.92 13.44
N VAL A 223 -4.47 2.60 13.63
CA VAL A 223 -3.68 1.65 12.85
C VAL A 223 -4.21 1.53 11.42
N CYS A 224 -3.43 1.96 10.42
CA CYS A 224 -3.78 1.83 9.00
C CYS A 224 -3.03 0.72 8.28
N GLY A 225 -1.87 0.31 8.78
CA GLY A 225 -1.07 -0.75 8.19
C GLY A 225 -0.27 -1.48 9.25
N MET A 226 0.21 -2.67 8.89
CA MET A 226 0.97 -3.53 9.80
C MET A 226 2.04 -4.28 9.02
N ASP A 227 3.24 -4.33 9.58
CA ASP A 227 4.39 -5.03 9.04
C ASP A 227 4.95 -5.96 10.15
N PRO A 228 5.27 -7.23 9.85
CA PRO A 228 5.68 -8.19 10.87
C PRO A 228 7.12 -7.97 11.34
N ILE A 229 7.92 -7.28 10.54
CA ILE A 229 9.30 -6.87 10.79
C ILE A 229 9.43 -5.43 10.32
N CYS A 230 10.35 -4.67 10.92
CA CYS A 230 10.72 -3.34 10.45
C CYS A 230 11.01 -3.35 8.94
N SER A 231 10.22 -2.60 8.17
CA SER A 231 10.35 -2.46 6.72
C SER A 231 11.06 -1.16 6.31
N GLU A 232 11.61 -0.45 7.29
CA GLU A 232 12.25 0.85 7.12
C GLU A 232 13.77 0.78 7.00
N SER A 233 14.36 1.88 6.54
CA SER A 233 15.81 2.04 6.41
C SER A 233 16.54 1.97 7.76
N SER A 234 17.82 1.58 7.74
CA SER A 234 18.65 1.58 8.96
C SER A 234 18.80 2.98 9.57
N SER A 235 18.89 4.02 8.74
CA SER A 235 18.90 5.42 9.20
C SER A 235 17.64 5.81 9.96
N TRP A 236 16.47 5.29 9.56
CA TRP A 236 15.24 5.51 10.30
C TRP A 236 15.23 4.75 11.62
N MET A 237 15.70 3.49 11.62
CA MET A 237 15.81 2.69 12.85
C MET A 237 16.71 3.34 13.91
N GLU A 238 17.79 3.99 13.49
CA GLU A 238 18.67 4.77 14.37
C GLU A 238 17.93 6.00 14.94
N ALA A 239 17.21 6.75 14.09
CA ALA A 239 16.47 7.94 14.51
C ALA A 239 15.30 7.64 15.45
N ALA A 240 14.59 6.54 15.22
CA ALA A 240 13.50 6.05 16.08
C ALA A 240 14.01 5.22 17.28
N GLU A 241 15.33 5.05 17.42
CA GLU A 241 15.99 4.30 18.50
C GLU A 241 15.46 2.87 18.67
N VAL A 242 15.19 2.18 17.56
CA VAL A 242 14.58 0.83 17.54
C VAL A 242 15.40 -0.19 18.34
N GLU A 243 16.73 -0.06 18.36
CA GLU A 243 17.62 -0.95 19.10
C GLU A 243 17.47 -0.85 20.62
N LYS A 244 16.98 0.28 21.14
CA LYS A 244 16.75 0.47 22.58
C LYS A 244 15.43 -0.15 23.06
N LEU A 245 14.57 -0.58 22.13
CA LEU A 245 13.31 -1.22 22.44
C LEU A 245 13.55 -2.63 23.01
N PRO A 246 12.69 -3.10 23.94
CA PRO A 246 12.92 -4.38 24.62
C PRO A 246 12.93 -5.58 23.66
N ARG A 247 12.14 -5.55 22.58
CA ARG A 247 12.17 -6.58 21.51
C ARG A 247 13.04 -6.20 20.30
N GLY A 248 13.62 -5.00 20.29
CA GLY A 248 14.41 -4.50 19.17
C GLY A 248 13.63 -4.46 17.85
N SER A 249 14.26 -4.89 16.76
CA SER A 249 13.67 -4.91 15.41
C SER A 249 12.85 -6.16 15.08
N ASN A 250 12.92 -7.21 15.91
CA ASN A 250 12.22 -8.49 15.71
C ASN A 250 10.82 -8.47 16.34
N GLN A 251 10.05 -7.43 16.03
CA GLN A 251 8.67 -7.26 16.48
C GLN A 251 7.81 -6.68 15.36
N PRO A 252 6.48 -6.80 15.46
CA PRO A 252 5.58 -6.11 14.54
C PRO A 252 5.73 -4.59 14.66
N PHE A 253 5.60 -3.93 13.52
CA PHE A 253 5.52 -2.48 13.40
C PHE A 253 4.19 -2.11 12.76
N TYR A 254 3.68 -0.95 13.13
CA TYR A 254 2.40 -0.45 12.67
C TYR A 254 2.58 0.88 11.97
N GLN A 255 1.89 1.03 10.85
CA GLN A 255 1.68 2.31 10.20
C GLN A 255 0.46 2.93 10.86
N VAL A 256 0.63 4.06 11.53
CA VAL A 256 -0.43 4.70 12.30
C VAL A 256 -0.70 6.12 11.78
N LEU A 257 -1.97 6.47 11.70
CA LEU A 257 -2.41 7.83 11.43
C LEU A 257 -2.54 8.55 12.77
N VAL A 258 -1.93 9.71 12.91
CA VAL A 258 -1.94 10.47 14.17
C VAL A 258 -3.07 11.51 14.14
N ASP A 259 -3.71 11.74 15.28
CA ASP A 259 -4.76 12.76 15.39
C ASP A 259 -4.17 14.16 15.15
N VAL A 260 -4.70 14.89 14.16
CA VAL A 260 -4.22 16.23 13.79
C VAL A 260 -4.37 17.22 14.95
N ARG A 261 -5.37 17.01 15.82
CA ARG A 261 -5.55 17.82 17.03
C ARG A 261 -4.41 17.66 18.04
N THR A 262 -3.78 16.49 18.08
CA THR A 262 -2.70 16.20 19.03
C THR A 262 -1.36 16.67 18.50
N HIS A 263 -1.02 16.27 17.27
CA HIS A 263 0.19 16.74 16.58
C HIS A 263 -0.14 17.08 15.11
N PRO A 264 -0.29 18.37 14.77
CA PRO A 264 -0.59 18.75 13.38
C PRO A 264 0.59 18.50 12.43
N ASP A 265 1.82 18.44 12.93
CA ASP A 265 3.04 18.26 12.13
C ASP A 265 3.30 16.79 11.74
N LEU A 266 2.72 15.85 12.49
CA LEU A 266 2.90 14.41 12.29
C LEU A 266 1.56 13.80 11.88
N LEU A 267 1.38 13.53 10.59
CA LEU A 267 0.15 12.90 10.06
C LEU A 267 0.24 11.37 10.11
N VAL A 268 1.37 10.83 9.70
CA VAL A 268 1.64 9.38 9.66
C VAL A 268 2.93 9.11 10.39
N ALA A 269 2.86 8.14 11.29
CA ALA A 269 4.02 7.62 12.00
C ALA A 269 4.16 6.11 11.75
N TYR A 270 5.40 5.62 11.84
CA TYR A 270 5.70 4.20 11.83
C TYR A 270 6.25 3.82 13.20
N VAL A 271 5.57 2.90 13.88
CA VAL A 271 5.76 2.70 15.32
C VAL A 271 5.86 1.21 15.63
N ALA A 272 6.81 0.84 16.48
CA ALA A 272 6.93 -0.51 16.99
C ALA A 272 5.74 -0.88 17.91
N GLU A 273 5.34 -2.14 17.93
CA GLU A 273 4.29 -2.63 18.83
C GLU A 273 4.54 -2.29 20.30
N ASP A 274 5.81 -2.37 20.74
CA ASP A 274 6.22 -2.04 22.10
C ASP A 274 5.93 -0.59 22.50
N ASN A 275 5.84 0.33 21.56
CA ASN A 275 5.60 1.75 21.83
C ASN A 275 4.12 2.12 21.84
N LEU A 276 3.23 1.18 21.52
CA LEU A 276 1.80 1.40 21.42
C LEU A 276 1.06 0.84 22.65
N LEU A 277 -0.01 1.52 23.04
CA LEU A 277 -0.95 1.10 24.08
C LEU A 277 -2.37 1.11 23.53
N ALA A 278 -3.10 0.05 23.79
CA ALA A 278 -4.55 0.05 23.65
C ALA A 278 -5.18 0.88 24.77
N PRO A 279 -6.22 1.69 24.47
CA PRO A 279 -6.94 2.42 25.50
C PRO A 279 -7.70 1.45 26.42
N GLU A 280 -7.68 1.69 27.73
CA GLU A 280 -8.38 0.85 28.73
C GLU A 280 -9.90 0.87 28.59
N LYS A 281 -10.44 1.98 28.07
CA LYS A 281 -11.87 2.19 27.84
C LYS A 281 -12.10 2.51 26.36
N PRO A 282 -13.25 2.13 25.79
CA PRO A 282 -13.58 2.46 24.40
C PRO A 282 -13.56 3.97 24.21
N ASP A 283 -12.62 4.45 23.39
CA ASP A 283 -12.45 5.87 23.09
C ASP A 283 -13.37 6.28 21.93
N LYS A 284 -14.53 6.82 22.29
CA LYS A 284 -15.52 7.38 21.35
C LYS A 284 -15.26 8.84 21.01
N GLU A 285 -14.15 9.44 21.47
CA GLU A 285 -13.83 10.82 21.13
C GLU A 285 -13.55 10.95 19.63
N ARG A 286 -13.95 12.09 19.08
CA ARG A 286 -13.67 12.49 17.70
C ARG A 286 -12.17 12.40 17.41
N PHE A 287 -11.85 11.88 16.24
CA PHE A 287 -10.51 11.69 15.75
C PHE A 287 -10.46 12.32 14.36
N ASP A 288 -9.62 13.35 14.19
CA ASP A 288 -9.60 14.18 12.99
C ASP A 288 -8.29 13.93 12.22
N HIS A 289 -8.40 13.38 11.02
CA HIS A 289 -7.26 13.16 10.14
C HIS A 289 -7.72 13.06 8.68
N PRO A 290 -7.02 13.69 7.71
CA PRO A 290 -7.46 13.76 6.31
C PRO A 290 -7.63 12.40 5.63
N TYR A 291 -6.85 11.40 6.04
CA TYR A 291 -6.87 10.06 5.43
C TYR A 291 -7.98 9.14 5.96
N ILE A 292 -8.68 9.52 7.04
CA ILE A 292 -9.72 8.66 7.64
C ILE A 292 -10.84 8.38 6.63
N SER A 293 -11.33 9.44 5.97
CA SER A 293 -12.49 9.37 5.08
C SER A 293 -12.30 8.43 3.89
N PHE A 294 -11.05 8.10 3.55
CA PHE A 294 -10.71 7.23 2.43
C PHE A 294 -10.37 5.81 2.86
N LEU A 295 -9.76 5.63 4.04
CA LEU A 295 -9.30 4.33 4.53
C LEU A 295 -10.34 3.59 5.37
N TYR A 296 -11.34 4.30 5.91
CA TYR A 296 -12.35 3.75 6.80
C TYR A 296 -13.76 4.17 6.40
N TYR A 297 -14.73 3.26 6.58
CA TYR A 297 -16.14 3.55 6.32
C TYR A 297 -16.82 4.34 7.45
N GLY A 298 -16.30 4.24 8.67
CA GLY A 298 -16.91 4.81 9.88
C GLY A 298 -16.29 4.19 11.13
N ALA A 299 -16.94 4.41 12.28
CA ALA A 299 -16.54 3.83 13.55
C ALA A 299 -17.55 2.79 14.05
N ASP A 300 -17.05 1.77 14.75
CA ASP A 300 -17.81 0.74 15.44
C ASP A 300 -18.41 1.26 16.77
N THR A 301 -19.21 0.43 17.44
CA THR A 301 -19.80 0.74 18.76
C THR A 301 -18.74 1.01 19.85
N ALA A 302 -17.56 0.40 19.72
CA ALA A 302 -16.40 0.62 20.59
C ALA A 302 -15.62 1.92 20.27
N GLY A 303 -15.90 2.57 19.14
CA GLY A 303 -15.19 3.78 18.69
C GLY A 303 -13.98 3.50 17.78
N ASP A 304 -13.63 2.24 17.54
CA ASP A 304 -12.62 1.84 16.56
C ASP A 304 -13.13 2.03 15.12
N PHE A 305 -12.22 2.23 14.16
CA PHE A 305 -12.59 2.46 12.77
C PHE A 305 -12.74 1.17 11.97
N ILE A 306 -13.70 1.16 11.04
CA ILE A 306 -13.99 0.03 10.15
C ILE A 306 -13.18 0.21 8.85
N PRO A 307 -12.13 -0.60 8.59
CA PRO A 307 -11.31 -0.45 7.40
C PRO A 307 -12.06 -0.83 6.11
N VAL A 308 -11.74 -0.14 5.01
CA VAL A 308 -12.26 -0.49 3.68
C VAL A 308 -11.85 -1.89 3.26
N LYS A 309 -12.64 -2.52 2.38
CA LYS A 309 -12.41 -3.89 1.92
C LYS A 309 -11.00 -4.09 1.35
N GLN A 310 -10.53 -3.15 0.55
CA GLN A 310 -9.24 -3.19 -0.12
C GLN A 310 -8.08 -3.13 0.87
N LEU A 311 -8.22 -2.38 1.96
CA LEU A 311 -7.19 -2.29 3.00
C LEU A 311 -7.10 -3.61 3.78
N ARG A 312 -8.24 -4.26 4.02
CA ARG A 312 -8.31 -5.60 4.61
C ARG A 312 -7.68 -6.66 3.71
N GLU A 313 -7.94 -6.60 2.40
CA GLU A 313 -7.34 -7.49 1.42
C GLU A 313 -5.82 -7.30 1.31
N LYS A 314 -5.34 -6.04 1.34
CA LYS A 314 -3.90 -5.72 1.33
C LYS A 314 -3.13 -6.44 2.45
N TYR A 315 -3.69 -6.48 3.66
CA TYR A 315 -3.06 -7.11 4.83
C TYR A 315 -3.63 -8.50 5.18
N ASN A 316 -4.49 -9.08 4.34
CA ASN A 316 -5.19 -10.35 4.59
C ASN A 316 -5.86 -10.45 5.98
N ARG A 317 -6.50 -9.36 6.43
CA ARG A 317 -7.16 -9.32 7.75
C ARG A 317 -8.68 -9.39 7.62
N PRO A 318 -9.36 -10.23 8.44
CA PRO A 318 -10.81 -10.27 8.44
C PRO A 318 -11.41 -8.95 8.95
N ARG A 319 -12.68 -8.71 8.65
CA ARG A 319 -13.42 -7.62 9.28
C ARG A 319 -13.59 -7.97 10.76
N HIS A 320 -13.34 -7.01 11.64
CA HIS A 320 -13.69 -7.16 13.04
C HIS A 320 -15.20 -6.98 13.23
N GLU A 321 -15.81 -7.88 13.98
CA GLU A 321 -17.22 -7.82 14.38
C GLU A 321 -17.23 -7.65 15.90
N VAL A 322 -17.90 -6.61 16.38
CA VAL A 322 -18.10 -6.43 17.82
C VAL A 322 -19.05 -7.52 18.30
N PRO A 323 -18.78 -8.18 19.45
CA PRO A 323 -19.72 -9.14 20.03
C PRO A 323 -21.13 -8.53 20.12
N PHE A 324 -22.11 -9.27 19.63
CA PHE A 324 -23.51 -8.89 19.75
C PHE A 324 -23.94 -9.14 21.20
N ASP A 325 -24.09 -8.07 21.98
CA ASP A 325 -24.69 -8.18 23.31
C ASP A 325 -26.18 -8.45 23.14
N SER A 326 -26.61 -9.69 23.37
CA SER A 326 -28.02 -10.11 23.33
C SER A 326 -28.93 -9.38 24.33
N GLN A 327 -28.39 -8.49 25.16
CA GLN A 327 -29.12 -7.75 26.19
C GLN A 327 -29.81 -6.49 25.64
N ASP A 328 -29.54 -6.09 24.39
CA ASP A 328 -30.13 -4.89 23.78
C ASP A 328 -31.47 -5.15 23.05
N GLU A 329 -32.06 -6.37 23.15
CA GLU A 329 -33.37 -6.71 22.53
C GLU A 329 -34.59 -6.60 23.46
N ASP A 330 -34.45 -6.11 24.70
CA ASP A 330 -35.59 -5.88 25.63
C ASP A 330 -36.10 -4.42 25.60
#